data_AF-A0A1B2EYM3-F1
#
_entry.id   AF-A0A1B2EYM3-F1
#
_cell.length_a   1.000
_cell.length_b   1.000
_cell.length_c   1.000
_cell.angle_alpha   90.00
_cell.angle_beta   90.00
_cell.angle_gamma   90.00
#
_symmetry.space_group_name_H-M   'P 1'
#
loop_
_entity.id
_entity.type
_entity.pdbx_description
1 polymer ?
#
loop_
_entity_poly.entity_id
_entity_poly.type
_entity_poly.pdbx_seq_one_letter_code
_entity_poly.pdbx_strand_id
1 'polypeptide(L)' 'MSAIVHWNTVYLGRAVDHLRRQGRIIPTDVLKHVSPLSWEHINLTGTYAWGEEPSLVDGFRPLRLPQPLAQAA' A
#
# COMPACT_ATOMS: atom_id res chain seq x y z
N MET A 1 -16.53 -5.45 -3.11
CA MET A 1 -15.71 -4.25 -3.43
C MET A 1 -15.45 -3.32 -2.26
N SER A 2 -16.35 -3.18 -1.27
CA SER A 2 -16.13 -2.31 -0.09
C SER A 2 -14.82 -2.62 0.66
N ALA A 3 -14.47 -3.90 0.83
CA ALA A 3 -13.21 -4.29 1.46
C ALA A 3 -11.95 -3.82 0.69
N ILE A 4 -11.97 -3.82 -0.65
CA ILE A 4 -10.87 -3.33 -1.50
C ILE A 4 -10.69 -1.83 -1.33
N VAL A 5 -11.81 -1.08 -1.41
CA VAL A 5 -11.80 0.38 -1.24
C VAL A 5 -11.28 0.75 0.15
N HIS A 6 -11.74 0.05 1.19
CA HIS A 6 -11.31 0.28 2.56
C HIS A 6 -9.80 0.01 2.71
N TRP A 7 -9.34 -1.15 2.25
CA TRP A 7 -7.92 -1.51 2.31
C TRP A 7 -7.04 -0.52 1.57
N ASN A 8 -7.38 -0.18 0.32
CA ASN A 8 -6.62 0.75 -0.50
C ASN A 8 -6.58 2.15 0.15
N THR A 9 -7.71 2.64 0.67
CA THR A 9 -7.76 3.96 1.33
C THR A 9 -6.81 4.03 2.54
N VAL A 10 -6.83 3.00 3.40
CA VAL A 10 -5.96 2.92 4.58
C VAL A 10 -4.49 2.88 4.19
N TYR A 11 -4.11 2.03 3.23
CA TYR A 11 -2.70 1.85 2.85
C TYR A 11 -2.16 2.99 1.98
N LEU A 12 -2.99 3.65 1.17
CA LEU A 12 -2.60 4.88 0.47
C LEU A 12 -2.27 5.99 1.47
N GLY A 13 -3.05 6.16 2.54
CA GLY A 13 -2.74 7.11 3.62
C GLY A 13 -1.38 6.81 4.26
N ARG A 14 -1.15 5.55 4.66
CA ARG A 14 0.13 5.12 5.25
C ARG A 14 1.31 5.34 4.31
N ALA A 15 1.15 5.08 3.01
CA ALA A 15 2.18 5.31 2.01
C ALA A 15 2.52 6.79 1.86
N VAL A 16 1.51 7.67 1.83
CA VAL A 16 1.71 9.13 1.80
C VAL A 16 2.44 9.62 3.04
N ASP A 17 2.06 9.16 4.23
CA ASP A 17 2.72 9.54 5.49
C ASP A 17 4.18 9.06 5.53
N HIS A 18 4.46 7.87 5.02
CA HIS A 18 5.83 7.39 4.87
C HIS A 18 6.64 8.29 3.93
N LEU A 19 6.12 8.61 2.75
CA LEU A 19 6.80 9.46 1.77
C LEU A 19 7.02 10.88 2.29
N ARG A 20 6.06 11.45 3.01
CA ARG A 20 6.20 12.78 3.65
C ARG A 20 7.31 12.78 4.70
N ARG A 21 7.41 11.72 5.52
CA ARG A 21 8.52 11.56 6.48
C ARG A 21 9.90 11.45 5.81
N GLN A 22 9.94 10.99 4.56
CA GLN A 22 11.16 10.97 3.74
C GLN A 22 11.46 12.33 3.07
N GLY A 23 10.70 13.38 3.37
CA GLY A 23 10.90 14.73 2.83
C GLY A 23 10.17 14.99 1.52
N ARG A 24 9.33 14.06 1.04
CA ARG A 24 8.59 14.25 -0.22
C ARG A 24 7.41 15.19 0.00
N ILE A 25 7.33 16.25 -0.79
CA ILE A 25 6.20 17.20 -0.75
C ILE A 25 5.03 16.61 -1.53
N ILE A 26 4.00 16.19 -0.82
CA ILE A 26 2.76 15.65 -1.40
C ILE A 26 1.59 16.51 -0.93
N PRO A 27 1.04 17.39 -1.78
CA PRO A 27 -0.10 18.23 -1.43
C PRO A 27 -1.32 17.40 -1.05
N THR A 28 -2.07 17.79 -0.01
CA THR A 28 -3.25 17.02 0.41
C THR A 28 -4.39 17.12 -0.59
N ASP A 29 -4.49 18.23 -1.31
CA ASP A 29 -5.49 18.48 -2.34
C ASP A 29 -5.38 17.53 -3.52
N VAL A 30 -4.20 16.99 -3.83
CA VAL A 30 -4.06 16.00 -4.92
C VAL A 30 -4.53 14.61 -4.49
N LEU A 31 -4.55 14.29 -3.19
CA LEU A 31 -4.93 12.97 -2.69
C LEU A 31 -6.41 12.64 -2.94
N LYS A 32 -7.28 13.65 -2.98
CA LYS A 32 -8.72 13.47 -3.27
C LYS A 32 -8.99 12.96 -4.69
N HIS A 33 -7.99 13.03 -5.56
CA HIS A 33 -8.06 12.57 -6.95
C HIS A 33 -7.53 11.15 -7.14
N VAL A 34 -7.00 10.52 -6.08
CA VAL A 34 -6.52 9.14 -6.13
C VAL A 34 -7.70 8.18 -5.98
N SER A 35 -7.91 7.34 -6.99
CA SER A 35 -8.95 6.31 -6.95
C SER A 35 -8.54 5.17 -6.01
N PRO A 36 -9.35 4.83 -4.99
CA PRO A 36 -9.11 3.65 -4.15
C PRO A 36 -9.60 2.35 -4.82
N LEU A 37 -10.11 2.40 -6.05
CA LEU A 37 -10.70 1.25 -6.74
C LEU A 37 -9.69 0.42 -7.54
N SER A 38 -8.45 0.89 -7.71
CA SER A 38 -7.42 0.10 -8.41
C SER A 38 -7.25 -1.27 -7.74
N TRP A 39 -7.45 -2.32 -8.52
CA TRP A 39 -7.47 -3.70 -8.05
C TRP A 39 -6.47 -4.57 -8.82
N GLU A 40 -5.76 -3.99 -9.79
CA GLU A 40 -4.78 -4.69 -10.62
C GLU A 40 -3.65 -5.31 -9.78
N HIS A 41 -3.38 -4.76 -8.59
CA HIS A 41 -2.43 -5.32 -7.62
C HIS A 41 -3.04 -6.36 -6.66
N ILE A 42 -4.32 -6.72 -6.81
CA ILE A 42 -5.08 -7.63 -5.95
C ILE A 42 -5.53 -8.83 -6.78
N ASN A 43 -5.01 -10.01 -6.47
CA ASN A 43 -5.48 -11.25 -7.05
C ASN A 43 -6.87 -11.60 -6.46
N LEU A 44 -7.93 -11.42 -7.24
CA LEU A 44 -9.30 -11.75 -6.81
C LEU A 44 -9.60 -13.24 -6.87
N THR A 45 -8.89 -13.96 -7.75
CA THR A 45 -9.04 -15.38 -7.97
C THR A 45 -7.70 -16.06 -7.74
N GLY A 46 -7.68 -17.03 -6.83
CA GLY A 46 -6.47 -17.78 -6.51
C GLY A 46 -6.71 -18.70 -5.32
N THR A 47 -5.88 -19.72 -5.19
CA THR A 47 -5.89 -20.57 -4.01
C THR A 47 -4.94 -19.96 -2.98
N TYR A 48 -5.48 -19.56 -1.83
CA TYR A 48 -4.72 -18.97 -0.75
C TYR A 48 -4.57 -19.97 0.39
N ALA A 49 -3.33 -20.30 0.73
CA ALA A 49 -3.01 -21.00 1.95
C ALA A 49 -2.72 -19.96 3.04
N TRP A 50 -3.51 -19.98 4.11
CA TRP A 50 -3.24 -19.19 5.31
C TRP A 50 -2.28 -19.99 6.17
N GLY A 51 -0.97 -19.78 5.96
CA GLY A 51 0.09 -20.46 6.71
C GLY A 51 0.33 -19.85 8.08
N GLU A 52 1.07 -18.73 8.12
CA GLU A 52 1.40 -18.00 9.34
C GLU A 52 0.57 -16.73 9.50
N GLU A 53 0.36 -16.32 10.76
CA GLU A 53 -0.18 -15.00 11.04
C GLU A 53 0.75 -13.92 10.45
N PRO A 54 0.19 -12.91 9.79
CA PRO A 54 0.99 -11.85 9.24
C PRO A 54 1.70 -11.07 10.35
N SER A 55 2.98 -10.76 10.16
CA SER A 55 3.65 -9.78 11.01
C SER A 55 2.95 -8.42 10.85
N LEU A 56 2.36 -7.93 11.95
CA LEU A 56 1.69 -6.64 12.01
C LEU A 56 2.50 -5.68 12.88
N VAL A 57 2.66 -4.45 12.38
CA VAL A 57 3.21 -3.32 13.14
C VAL A 57 2.07 -2.33 13.36
N ASP A 58 1.73 -2.07 14.62
CA ASP A 58 0.59 -1.26 15.05
C ASP A 58 -0.75 -1.72 14.44
N GLY A 59 -0.92 -3.03 14.20
CA GLY A 59 -2.12 -3.61 13.60
C GLY A 59 -2.16 -3.56 12.07
N PHE A 60 -1.08 -3.16 11.40
CA PHE A 60 -1.00 -3.08 9.94
C PHE A 60 0.13 -3.92 9.37
N ARG A 61 -0.03 -4.42 8.15
CA ARG A 61 1.07 -5.01 7.39
C ARG A 61 2.11 -3.91 7.05
N PRO A 62 3.41 -4.24 7.03
CA PRO A 62 4.44 -3.31 6.60
C PRO A 62 4.22 -2.81 5.17
N LEU A 63 4.66 -1.57 4.89
CA LEU A 63 4.67 -1.05 3.53
C LEU A 63 5.70 -1.82 2.69
N ARG A 64 5.32 -2.16 1.45
CA ARG A 64 6.24 -2.71 0.46
C ARG A 64 7.10 -1.58 -0.09
N LEU A 65 8.30 -1.43 0.45
CA LEU A 65 9.25 -0.43 -0.02
C LEU A 65 9.89 -0.89 -1.33
N PRO A 66 10.08 0.00 -2.33
CA PRO A 66 10.89 -0.34 -3.49
C PRO A 66 12.29 -0.70 -3.01
N GLN A 67 12.79 -1.87 -3.40
CA GLN A 67 14.22 -2.13 -3.24
C GLN A 67 14.97 -1.13 -4.14
N PRO A 68 16.11 -0.57 -3.69
CA PRO A 68 17.00 0.10 -4.62
C PRO A 68 17.22 -0.84 -5.79
N LEU A 69 17.01 -0.38 -7.02
CA LEU A 69 17.47 -1.11 -8.19
C LEU A 69 18.93 -1.43 -7.92
N ALA A 70 19.25 -2.70 -7.67
CA ALA A 70 20.63 -3.15 -7.76
C ALA A 70 21.07 -2.68 -9.15
N GLN A 71 22.08 -1.82 -9.23
CA GLN A 71 22.66 -1.45 -10.52
C GLN A 71 23.09 -2.76 -11.19
N ALA A 72 22.31 -3.19 -12.17
CA ALA A 72 22.74 -4.22 -13.11
C ALA A 72 23.85 -3.56 -13.93
N ALA A 73 25.09 -3.88 -13.58
CA ALA A 73 26.26 -3.67 -14.41
C ALA A 73 26.27 -4.67 -15.58
#